data_AF-A0A7X1GLB2-F1
#
_entry.id   AF-A0A7X1GLB2-F1
#
_cell.length_a   1.000
_cell.length_b   1.000
_cell.length_c   1.000
_cell.angle_alpha   90.00
_cell.angle_beta   90.00
_cell.angle_gamma   90.00
#
_symmetry.space_group_name_H-M   'P 1'
#
loop_
_entity.id
_entity.type
_entity.pdbx_description
1 polymer ?
#
loop_
_entity_poly.entity_id
_entity_poly.type
_entity_poly.pdbx_seq_one_letter_code
_entity_poly.pdbx_strand_id
1 'polypeptide(L)' 'MRLEPASIYDVSPTVLHLMEFPVAQDMDGRVLTGAMDDQFMTKNPIRFVDTYEDSAPMEHEVEEIDHKKIEERLKSMGYL' A
#
# COMPACT_ATOMS: atom_id res chain seq x y z
N MET A 1 -4.17 8.92 -20.04
CA MET A 1 -3.66 8.19 -18.87
C MET A 1 -2.14 8.30 -18.85
N ARG A 2 -1.57 9.00 -17.86
CA ARG A 2 -0.12 9.18 -17.69
C ARG A 2 0.19 8.91 -16.22
N LEU A 3 1.16 8.04 -15.98
CA LEU A 3 1.60 7.70 -14.64
C LEU A 3 2.83 8.55 -14.29
N GLU A 4 2.75 9.28 -13.18
CA GLU A 4 3.88 9.99 -12.60
C GLU A 4 4.81 9.00 -11.86
N PRO A 5 6.06 9.40 -11.53
CA PRO A 5 6.94 8.56 -10.72
C PRO A 5 6.24 8.08 -9.45
N ALA A 6 6.25 6.76 -9.25
CA ALA A 6 5.57 6.08 -8.17
C ALA A 6 6.57 5.54 -7.14
N SER A 7 6.16 5.57 -5.88
CA SER A 7 6.86 4.96 -4.75
C SER A 7 6.28 3.59 -4.45
N ILE A 8 7.05 2.71 -3.79
CA ILE A 8 6.52 1.45 -3.25
C ILE A 8 5.38 1.69 -2.25
N TYR A 9 5.43 2.82 -1.53
CA TYR A 9 4.38 3.22 -0.60
C TYR A 9 3.05 3.51 -1.28
N ASP A 10 3.03 3.80 -2.59
CA ASP A 10 1.81 4.08 -3.33
C ASP A 10 0.97 2.82 -3.62
N VAL A 11 1.57 1.64 -3.46
CA VAL A 11 0.91 0.35 -3.78
C VAL A 11 -0.29 0.12 -2.86
N SER A 12 -0.10 0.20 -1.54
CA SER A 12 -1.16 -0.02 -0.56
C SER A 12 -2.37 0.90 -0.73
N PRO A 13 -2.23 2.25 -0.75
CA PRO A 13 -3.37 3.14 -0.97
C PRO A 13 -4.04 2.92 -2.33
N THR A 14 -3.28 2.58 -3.38
CA THR A 14 -3.85 2.28 -4.71
C THR A 14 -4.68 1.00 -4.72
N VAL A 15 -4.18 -0.08 -4.11
CA VAL A 15 -4.91 -1.36 -4.02
C VAL A 15 -6.17 -1.21 -3.18
N LEU A 16 -6.09 -0.49 -2.05
CA LEU A 16 -7.28 -0.20 -1.23
C LEU A 16 -8.34 0.52 -2.05
N HIS A 17 -7.96 1.55 -2.80
CA HIS A 17 -8.89 2.27 -3.66
C HIS A 17 -9.53 1.38 -4.74
N LEU A 18 -8.74 0.54 -5.42
CA LEU A 18 -9.23 -0.42 -6.40
C LEU A 18 -10.21 -1.44 -5.81
N MET A 19 -10.01 -1.81 -4.55
CA MET A 19 -10.88 -2.70 -3.80
C MET A 19 -12.05 -1.98 -3.11
N GLU A 20 -12.26 -0.71 -3.45
CA GLU A 20 -13.28 0.16 -2.87
C GLU A 20 -13.17 0.32 -1.34
N PHE A 21 -12.00 0.12 -0.73
CA PHE A 21 -11.75 0.47 0.66
C PHE A 21 -11.30 1.93 0.79
N PRO A 22 -11.55 2.59 1.94
CA PRO A 22 -11.02 3.92 2.19
C PRO A 22 -9.49 3.88 2.31
N VAL A 23 -8.85 5.00 2.02
CA VAL A 23 -7.41 5.20 2.18
C VAL A 23 -7.18 5.96 3.48
N ALA A 24 -6.22 5.52 4.29
CA ALA A 24 -5.92 6.24 5.53
C ALA A 24 -5.05 7.48 5.25
N GLN A 25 -5.33 8.57 5.97
CA GLN A 25 -4.65 9.86 5.79
C GLN A 25 -3.20 9.85 6.29
N ASP A 26 -2.87 8.93 7.19
CA ASP A 26 -1.55 8.72 7.77
C ASP A 26 -0.66 7.79 6.93
N MET A 27 -1.13 7.29 5.78
CA MET A 27 -0.30 6.51 4.86
C MET A 27 0.75 7.39 4.15
N ASP A 28 2.01 6.94 4.12
CA ASP A 28 3.13 7.63 3.46
C ASP A 28 2.95 7.79 1.93
N GLY A 29 2.15 6.92 1.32
CA GLY A 29 1.93 6.88 -0.13
C GLY A 29 0.61 7.50 -0.58
N ARG A 30 0.43 7.58 -1.90
CA ARG A 30 -0.79 8.11 -2.54
C ARG A 30 -1.43 7.12 -3.49
N VAL A 31 -2.72 7.31 -3.76
CA VAL A 31 -3.41 6.59 -4.84
C VAL A 31 -2.83 7.02 -6.18
N LEU A 32 -2.38 6.05 -6.99
CA LEU A 32 -1.90 6.28 -8.36
C LEU A 32 -3.08 6.47 -9.32
N THR A 33 -3.75 7.61 -9.25
CA THR A 33 -4.91 7.93 -10.11
C THR A 33 -4.57 7.89 -11.61
N GLY A 34 -3.34 8.24 -11.98
CA GLY A 34 -2.82 8.12 -13.34
C GLY A 34 -2.71 6.68 -13.86
N ALA A 35 -2.88 5.68 -12.99
CA ALA A 35 -2.97 4.26 -13.33
C ALA A 35 -4.41 3.80 -13.63
N MET A 36 -5.41 4.68 -13.51
CA MET A 36 -6.83 4.36 -13.69
C MET A 36 -7.43 5.22 -14.80
N ASP A 37 -8.50 4.72 -15.43
CA ASP A 37 -9.24 5.49 -16.42
C ASP A 37 -10.18 6.51 -15.78
N ASP A 38 -10.50 7.58 -16.52
CA ASP A 38 -11.32 8.68 -16.01
C ASP A 38 -12.76 8.24 -15.65
N GLN A 39 -13.29 7.20 -16.30
CA GLN A 39 -14.64 6.69 -16.00
C GLN A 39 -14.66 5.95 -14.67
N PHE A 40 -13.60 5.18 -14.36
CA PHE A 40 -13.40 4.54 -13.08
C PHE A 40 -13.31 5.59 -11.97
N MET A 41 -12.45 6.60 -12.13
CA MET A 41 -12.26 7.66 -11.14
C MET A 41 -13.53 8.47 -10.88
N THR A 42 -14.38 8.64 -11.90
CA THR A 42 -15.67 9.33 -11.77
C THR A 42 -16.68 8.49 -10.98
N LYS A 43 -16.69 7.16 -11.18
CA LYS A 43 -17.62 6.25 -10.50
C LYS A 43 -17.18 5.90 -9.08
N ASN A 44 -15.87 5.86 -8.86
CA ASN A 44 -15.24 5.45 -7.62
C ASN A 44 -14.41 6.62 -7.10
N PRO A 45 -15.01 7.60 -6.41
CA PRO A 45 -14.24 8.64 -5.74
C PRO A 45 -13.41 8.04 -4.60
N ILE A 46 -12.19 8.55 -4.41
CA ILE A 46 -11.33 8.13 -3.31
C ILE A 46 -12.01 8.51 -1.98
N ARG A 47 -12.13 7.53 -1.10
CA ARG A 47 -12.65 7.72 0.27
C ARG A 47 -11.48 7.73 1.23
N PHE A 48 -11.59 8.53 2.30
CA PHE A 48 -10.55 8.64 3.31
C PHE A 48 -11.07 8.28 4.70
N VAL A 49 -10.18 7.75 5.53
CA VAL A 49 -10.32 7.59 6.99
C VAL A 49 -9.10 8.21 7.67
N ASP A 50 -9.18 8.53 8.95
CA ASP A 50 -8.06 9.16 9.66
C ASP A 50 -6.87 8.19 9.80
N THR A 51 -7.14 6.99 10.32
CA THR A 51 -6.14 5.92 10.48
C THR A 51 -6.81 4.55 10.48
N TYR A 52 -6.02 3.50 10.20
CA TYR A 52 -6.41 2.09 10.44
C TYR A 52 -5.91 1.56 11.79
N GLU A 53 -5.16 2.35 12.55
CA GLU A 53 -4.52 1.90 13.80
C GLU A 53 -5.50 1.79 15.00
N ASP A 54 -6.74 2.26 14.86
CA ASP A 54 -7.77 2.19 15.92
C ASP A 54 -8.37 0.79 16.13
N SER A 55 -8.11 -0.16 15.23
CA SER A 55 -8.47 -1.57 15.48
C SER A 55 -7.55 -2.12 16.57
N ALA A 56 -8.13 -2.56 17.69
CA ALA A 56 -7.47 -3.05 18.90
C ALA A 56 -6.08 -3.68 18.66
N PRO A 57 -5.09 -3.43 19.53
CA PRO A 57 -3.74 -3.93 19.33
C PRO A 57 -3.79 -5.43 19.09
N MET A 58 -3.55 -5.84 17.83
CA MET A 58 -3.14 -7.20 17.57
C MET A 58 -1.83 -7.34 18.33
N GLU A 59 -1.84 -8.18 19.37
CA GLU A 59 -0.61 -8.73 19.93
C GLU A 59 0.06 -9.53 18.80
N HIS A 60 0.76 -8.83 17.92
CA HIS A 60 1.74 -9.44 17.06
C HIS A 60 2.88 -9.85 17.99
N GLU A 61 2.98 -11.14 18.30
CA GLU A 61 4.25 -11.72 18.67
C GLU A 61 5.22 -11.34 17.55
N VAL A 62 6.08 -10.36 17.83
CA VAL A 62 7.15 -9.98 16.92
C VAL A 62 8.14 -11.15 16.96
N GLU A 63 7.97 -12.11 16.06
CA GLU A 63 8.96 -13.17 15.86
C GLU A 63 10.32 -12.51 15.60
N GLU A 64 11.35 -12.96 16.32
CA GLU A 64 12.71 -12.45 16.15
C GLU A 64 13.14 -12.70 14.70
N ILE A 65 13.37 -11.62 13.96
CA ILE A 65 13.64 -11.70 12.53
C ILE A 65 15.10 -12.08 12.30
N ASP A 66 15.35 -13.28 11.79
CA ASP A 66 16.69 -13.67 11.32
C ASP A 66 17.03 -12.93 10.02
N HIS A 67 17.73 -11.80 10.19
CA HIS A 67 18.18 -10.94 9.08
C HIS A 67 18.99 -11.70 8.03
N LYS A 68 19.80 -12.69 8.43
CA LYS A 68 20.67 -13.42 7.50
C LYS A 68 19.83 -14.30 6.57
N LYS A 69 18.82 -14.97 7.13
CA LYS A 69 17.88 -15.80 6.36
C LYS A 69 17.07 -14.95 5.37
N ILE A 70 16.69 -13.73 5.75
CA ILE A 70 16.00 -12.80 4.84
C ILE A 70 16.93 -12.39 3.70
N GLU A 71 18.18 -12.02 3.99
CA GLU A 71 19.14 -11.59 2.98
C GLU A 71 19.40 -12.69 1.94
N GLU A 72 19.60 -13.93 2.37
CA GLU A 72 19.78 -15.09 1.47
C GLU A 72 18.56 -15.32 0.58
N ARG A 73 17.35 -15.20 1.14
CA ARG A 73 16.09 -15.33 0.39
C ARG A 73 15.95 -14.22 -0.66
N LEU A 74 16.21 -12.95 -0.29
CA LEU A 74 16.13 -11.82 -1.21
C LEU A 74 17.12 -11.96 -2.38
N LYS A 75 18.36 -12.40 -2.12
CA LYS A 75 19.36 -12.73 -3.16
C LYS A 75 18.87 -13.82 -4.11
N SER A 76 18.31 -14.90 -3.57
CA SER A 76 17.78 -16.01 -4.40
C SER A 76 16.64 -15.60 -5.33
N MET A 77 15.89 -14.56 -4.95
CA MET A 77 14.80 -13.98 -5.73
C MET A 77 15.26 -12.84 -6.65
N GLY A 78 16.54 -12.45 -6.61
CA GLY A 78 17.12 -11.40 -7.43
C GLY A 78 16.81 -9.97 -6.98
N TYR A 79 16.41 -9.77 -5.72
CA TYR A 79 16.19 -8.44 -5.14
C TYR A 79 17.48 -7.77 -4.63
N LEU A 80 18.54 -8.55 -4.42
CA LEU A 80 19.90 -8.14 -4.01
C LEU A 80 20.93 -8.84 -4.91
#